data_AF-A0A7C7TSB6-F1
#
_entry.id   AF-A0A7C7TSB6-F1
#
_cell.length_a   1.000
_cell.length_b   1.000
_cell.length_c   1.000
_cell.angle_alpha   90.00
_cell.angle_beta   90.00
_cell.angle_gamma   90.00
#
_symmetry.space_group_name_H-M   'P 1'
#
loop_
_entity.id
_entity.type
_entity.pdbx_description
1 polymer ?
#
loop_
_entity_poly.entity_id
_entity_poly.type
_entity_poly.pdbx_seq_one_letter_code
_entity_poly.pdbx_strand_id
1 'polypeptide(L)'
;MTETFTPTRPIWCAGCGDFGVLEALTQGLDELAVPAYRRMIIAGIGCSGSLQNYLSCYGYHALHGRVLPTATGCKLANPDLTVVAVGGDGDGYAIGGGHLVHAFKRNPGITYIVMNNGTYGLTKGQASPTSTAGFRGNIEEDLDPVLLALSIPGSTFIARAYSGQPAQLLNLTIAALKHTAAGYGMAYLEVLSPCVTYNDTYREWRTNVYNIDDDADYDRKDRAAAFTRMIDLREQGRLPLGLIYEGERPALEKLACNPAFDPPARQDISDPSLVDGYREALQSFIK
;
A
#
# COMPACT_ATOMS: atom_id res chain seq x y z
N MET A 1 22.13 3.54 -8.28
CA MET A 1 21.19 4.52 -8.87
C MET A 1 20.77 5.60 -7.88
N THR A 2 20.74 5.32 -6.56
CA THR A 2 20.28 6.27 -5.53
C THR A 2 21.27 7.39 -5.17
N GLU A 3 22.58 7.17 -5.30
CA GLU A 3 23.60 8.20 -4.99
C GLU A 3 23.58 9.39 -5.97
N THR A 4 23.08 9.17 -7.19
CA THR A 4 23.05 10.17 -8.27
C THR A 4 21.65 10.70 -8.56
N PHE A 5 20.62 10.22 -7.85
CA PHE A 5 19.23 10.65 -8.05
C PHE A 5 18.88 11.75 -7.06
N THR A 6 18.57 12.93 -7.59
CA THR A 6 18.04 14.06 -6.83
C THR A 6 16.52 14.11 -6.98
N PRO A 7 15.75 14.03 -5.89
CA PRO A 7 14.30 14.15 -5.95
C PRO A 7 13.84 15.44 -6.63
N THR A 8 12.82 15.34 -7.48
CA THR A 8 12.23 16.51 -8.15
C THR A 8 11.17 17.16 -7.28
N ARG A 9 10.84 18.42 -7.58
CA ARG A 9 9.72 19.10 -6.92
C ARG A 9 8.39 18.47 -7.37
N PRO A 10 7.45 18.15 -6.46
CA PRO A 10 6.15 17.64 -6.85
C PRO A 10 5.39 18.59 -7.77
N ILE A 11 4.76 18.02 -8.81
CA ILE A 11 3.93 18.76 -9.79
C ILE A 11 2.43 18.75 -9.43
N TRP A 12 2.07 18.34 -8.22
CA TRP A 12 0.69 18.29 -7.76
C TRP A 12 0.09 19.69 -7.59
N CYS A 13 -1.23 19.78 -7.69
CA CYS A 13 -1.98 21.02 -7.48
C CYS A 13 -1.76 21.56 -6.07
N ALA A 14 -1.68 22.89 -5.92
CA ALA A 14 -1.53 23.52 -4.61
C ALA A 14 -2.71 23.16 -3.69
N GLY A 15 -2.42 22.52 -2.55
CA GLY A 15 -3.43 22.01 -1.62
C GLY A 15 -3.79 20.53 -1.79
N CYS A 16 -3.23 19.83 -2.77
CA CYS A 16 -3.43 18.38 -2.93
C CYS A 16 -3.03 17.61 -1.67
N GLY A 17 -3.85 16.65 -1.24
CA GLY A 17 -3.57 15.82 -0.06
C GLY A 17 -2.31 14.94 -0.19
N ASP A 18 -1.87 14.62 -1.41
CA ASP A 18 -0.74 13.72 -1.67
C ASP A 18 0.59 14.28 -1.13
N PHE A 19 0.69 15.61 -0.94
CA PHE A 19 1.82 16.23 -0.25
C PHE A 19 1.99 15.69 1.18
N GLY A 20 0.89 15.49 1.92
CA GLY A 20 0.94 14.93 3.26
C GLY A 20 1.40 13.47 3.27
N VAL A 21 1.04 12.69 2.24
CA VAL A 21 1.47 11.29 2.09
C VAL A 21 2.96 11.21 1.78
N LEU A 22 3.46 12.04 0.87
CA LEU A 22 4.88 12.12 0.57
C LEU A 22 5.70 12.47 1.82
N GLU A 23 5.25 13.47 2.58
CA GLU A 23 5.94 13.90 3.80
C GLU A 23 5.98 12.79 4.86
N ALA A 24 4.83 12.17 5.13
CA ALA A 24 4.74 11.09 6.12
C ALA A 24 5.59 9.86 5.74
N LEU A 25 5.61 9.48 4.46
CA LEU A 25 6.45 8.37 3.99
C LEU A 25 7.94 8.72 4.06
N THR A 26 8.32 9.94 3.68
CA THR A 26 9.73 10.38 3.74
C THR A 26 10.22 10.36 5.18
N GLN A 27 9.49 11.00 6.10
CA GLN A 27 9.82 11.01 7.52
C GLN A 27 9.81 9.61 8.14
N GLY A 28 8.82 8.78 7.81
CA GLY A 28 8.73 7.42 8.35
C GLY A 28 9.90 6.52 7.92
N LEU A 29 10.37 6.65 6.68
CA LEU A 29 11.56 5.92 6.21
C LEU A 29 12.85 6.44 6.87
N ASP A 30 12.94 7.74 7.13
CA ASP A 30 14.09 8.36 7.79
C ASP A 30 14.14 8.03 9.30
N GLU A 31 13.00 8.06 10.00
CA GLU A 31 12.89 7.68 11.41
C GLU A 31 13.28 6.21 11.64
N LEU A 32 12.90 5.33 10.71
CA LEU A 32 13.30 3.92 10.72
C LEU A 32 14.71 3.68 10.17
N ALA A 33 15.42 4.75 9.82
CA ALA A 33 16.78 4.71 9.26
C ALA A 33 16.92 3.73 8.07
N VAL A 34 15.88 3.60 7.25
CA VAL A 34 15.93 2.75 6.05
C VAL A 34 16.86 3.41 5.05
N PRO A 35 18.01 2.82 4.67
CA PRO A 35 18.94 3.48 3.78
C PRO A 35 18.36 3.56 2.36
N ALA A 36 18.68 4.62 1.61
CA ALA A 36 18.12 4.88 0.28
C ALA A 36 18.23 3.68 -0.67
N TYR A 37 19.35 2.94 -0.62
CA TYR A 37 19.58 1.77 -1.48
C TYR A 37 18.71 0.55 -1.12
N ARG A 38 18.00 0.56 0.01
CA ARG A 38 17.00 -0.45 0.39
C ARG A 38 15.56 0.00 0.16
N ARG A 39 15.33 1.27 -0.15
CA ARG A 39 13.99 1.83 -0.42
C ARG A 39 13.59 1.48 -1.85
N MET A 40 12.53 0.70 -2.02
CA MET A 40 11.94 0.40 -3.33
C MET A 40 10.49 0.87 -3.36
N ILE A 41 10.21 1.91 -4.14
CA ILE A 41 8.86 2.48 -4.28
C ILE A 41 8.29 2.06 -5.63
N ILE A 42 7.19 1.31 -5.59
CA ILE A 42 6.49 0.82 -6.78
C ILE A 42 5.18 1.57 -6.88
N ALA A 43 5.02 2.36 -7.94
CA ALA A 43 3.91 3.28 -8.09
C ALA A 43 2.99 2.88 -9.24
N GLY A 44 1.68 3.05 -9.07
CA GLY A 44 0.68 2.85 -10.14
C GLY A 44 0.56 4.05 -11.06
N ILE A 45 -0.46 4.08 -11.92
CA ILE A 45 -0.72 5.22 -12.82
C ILE A 45 -1.76 6.16 -12.19
N GLY A 46 -1.41 7.43 -12.07
CA GLY A 46 -2.27 8.48 -11.51
C GLY A 46 -1.45 9.65 -10.97
N CYS A 47 -2.10 10.68 -10.40
CA CYS A 47 -1.40 11.73 -9.67
C CYS A 47 -0.54 11.14 -8.55
N SER A 48 -1.14 10.21 -7.80
CA SER A 48 -0.50 9.40 -6.76
C SER A 48 0.73 8.64 -7.25
N GLY A 49 0.69 8.15 -8.49
CA GLY A 49 1.79 7.41 -9.13
C GLY A 49 3.10 8.18 -9.26
N SER A 50 3.02 9.51 -9.31
CA SER A 50 4.21 10.35 -9.42
C SER A 50 5.05 10.45 -8.14
N LEU A 51 4.53 9.96 -6.99
CA LEU A 51 5.18 10.03 -5.69
C LEU A 51 6.63 9.52 -5.71
N GLN A 52 6.89 8.42 -6.42
CA GLN A 52 8.23 7.81 -6.47
C GLN A 52 9.31 8.74 -7.05
N ASN A 53 8.93 9.79 -7.81
CA ASN A 53 9.87 10.78 -8.35
C ASN A 53 10.32 11.84 -7.33
N TYR A 54 9.74 11.86 -6.13
CA TYR A 54 9.87 12.94 -5.15
C TYR A 54 10.57 12.53 -3.85
N LEU A 55 11.08 11.29 -3.77
CA LEU A 55 11.90 10.83 -2.65
C LEU A 55 13.11 10.02 -3.13
N SER A 56 14.21 10.05 -2.36
CA SER A 56 15.41 9.29 -2.71
C SER A 56 15.19 7.79 -2.48
N CYS A 57 15.02 7.04 -3.58
CA CYS A 57 14.73 5.62 -3.57
C CYS A 57 15.04 4.98 -4.93
N TYR A 58 14.99 3.64 -5.00
CA TYR A 58 14.71 2.97 -6.27
C TYR A 58 13.22 3.10 -6.58
N GLY A 59 12.89 3.77 -7.67
CA GLY A 59 11.51 3.98 -8.12
C GLY A 59 11.16 3.10 -9.32
N TYR A 60 9.95 2.54 -9.33
CA TYR A 60 9.40 1.84 -10.49
C TYR A 60 7.95 2.26 -10.73
N HIS A 61 7.65 2.74 -11.93
CA HIS A 61 6.30 3.12 -12.34
C HIS A 61 5.65 1.93 -13.06
N ALA A 62 4.81 1.20 -12.35
CA ALA A 62 4.06 0.07 -12.88
C ALA A 62 2.92 0.52 -13.81
N LEU A 63 2.40 -0.42 -14.60
CA LEU A 63 1.19 -0.20 -15.37
C LEU A 63 -0.02 0.00 -14.46
N HIS A 64 -1.08 0.62 -15.00
CA HIS A 64 -2.28 0.96 -14.24
C HIS A 64 -2.91 -0.29 -13.60
N GLY A 65 -3.04 -0.26 -12.27
CA GLY A 65 -3.50 -1.34 -11.42
C GLY A 65 -2.61 -2.57 -11.39
N ARG A 66 -1.33 -2.45 -11.75
CA ARG A 66 -0.33 -3.55 -11.69
C ARG A 66 0.71 -3.36 -10.60
N VAL A 67 0.45 -2.46 -9.65
CA VAL A 67 1.35 -2.16 -8.52
C VAL A 67 1.60 -3.40 -7.67
N LEU A 68 0.54 -4.03 -7.18
CA LEU A 68 0.63 -5.16 -6.26
C LEU A 68 1.29 -6.43 -6.83
N PRO A 69 1.01 -6.88 -8.07
CA PRO A 69 1.74 -8.01 -8.63
C PRO A 69 3.23 -7.68 -8.83
N THR A 70 3.55 -6.45 -9.25
CA THR A 70 4.93 -5.98 -9.41
C THR A 70 5.65 -5.93 -8.06
N ALA A 71 5.01 -5.38 -7.03
CA ALA A 71 5.56 -5.30 -5.68
C ALA A 71 5.77 -6.66 -5.02
N THR A 72 4.83 -7.58 -5.24
CA THR A 72 4.96 -8.96 -4.77
C THR A 72 6.17 -9.65 -5.42
N GLY A 73 6.33 -9.52 -6.75
CA GLY A 73 7.49 -10.07 -7.46
C GLY A 73 8.80 -9.48 -6.98
N CYS A 74 8.86 -8.15 -6.79
CA CYS A 74 10.02 -7.46 -6.25
C CYS A 74 10.41 -7.98 -4.85
N LYS A 75 9.43 -8.09 -3.95
CA LYS A 75 9.68 -8.57 -2.57
C LYS A 75 10.14 -10.03 -2.53
N LEU A 76 9.58 -10.89 -3.38
CA LEU A 76 10.00 -12.29 -3.49
C LEU A 76 11.39 -12.44 -4.11
N ALA A 77 11.73 -11.59 -5.08
CA ALA A 77 13.04 -11.61 -5.72
C ALA A 77 14.15 -11.13 -4.77
N ASN A 78 13.87 -10.09 -3.97
CA ASN A 78 14.80 -9.55 -2.99
C ASN A 78 14.08 -9.18 -1.66
N PRO A 79 13.99 -10.13 -0.71
CA PRO A 79 13.39 -9.92 0.61
C PRO A 79 14.07 -8.84 1.47
N ASP A 80 15.34 -8.48 1.18
CA ASP A 80 16.09 -7.48 1.95
C ASP A 80 15.63 -6.03 1.67
N LEU A 81 14.82 -5.81 0.64
CA LEU A 81 14.28 -4.49 0.30
C LEU A 81 13.08 -4.12 1.17
N THR A 82 13.01 -2.84 1.52
CA THR A 82 11.79 -2.20 2.03
C THR A 82 10.96 -1.78 0.82
N VAL A 83 9.96 -2.60 0.50
CA VAL A 83 9.08 -2.40 -0.65
C VAL A 83 7.82 -1.66 -0.23
N VAL A 84 7.62 -0.48 -0.79
CA VAL A 84 6.41 0.32 -0.60
C VAL A 84 5.68 0.45 -1.94
N ALA A 85 4.46 -0.06 -1.99
CA ALA A 85 3.55 0.13 -3.09
C ALA A 85 2.74 1.41 -2.87
N VAL A 86 2.56 2.22 -3.90
CA VAL A 86 1.72 3.44 -3.85
C VAL A 86 0.79 3.53 -5.06
N GLY A 87 -0.44 3.98 -4.85
CA GLY A 87 -1.43 4.11 -5.92
C GLY A 87 -2.60 4.98 -5.52
N GLY A 88 -3.46 5.31 -6.48
CA GLY A 88 -4.75 5.97 -6.22
C GLY A 88 -5.85 4.94 -6.00
N ASP A 89 -7.01 5.40 -5.53
CA ASP A 89 -8.24 4.60 -5.44
C ASP A 89 -8.64 3.93 -6.75
N GLY A 90 -8.65 4.64 -7.88
CA GLY A 90 -8.93 4.05 -9.19
C GLY A 90 -7.90 3.02 -9.64
N ASP A 91 -6.62 3.24 -9.35
CA ASP A 91 -5.54 2.31 -9.66
C ASP A 91 -5.64 1.03 -8.82
N GLY A 92 -5.87 1.17 -7.52
CA GLY A 92 -5.88 0.07 -6.55
C GLY A 92 -7.20 -0.70 -6.48
N TYR A 93 -8.34 -0.01 -6.57
CA TYR A 93 -9.65 -0.58 -6.28
C TYR A 93 -10.48 -0.86 -7.54
N ALA A 94 -10.22 -0.17 -8.66
CA ALA A 94 -10.88 -0.47 -9.93
C ALA A 94 -10.07 -1.52 -10.71
N ILE A 95 -9.22 -1.08 -11.64
CA ILE A 95 -8.47 -1.99 -12.53
C ILE A 95 -7.45 -2.86 -11.77
N GLY A 96 -7.04 -2.45 -10.57
CA GLY A 96 -6.20 -3.22 -9.65
C GLY A 96 -6.95 -4.08 -8.64
N GLY A 97 -8.28 -3.96 -8.53
CA GLY A 97 -9.06 -4.55 -7.45
C GLY A 97 -8.92 -6.08 -7.33
N GLY A 98 -8.83 -6.78 -8.46
CA GLY A 98 -8.58 -8.23 -8.48
C GLY A 98 -7.23 -8.61 -7.87
N HIS A 99 -6.20 -7.78 -8.04
CA HIS A 99 -4.89 -8.02 -7.43
C HIS A 99 -4.89 -7.71 -5.93
N LEU A 100 -5.67 -6.71 -5.49
CA LEU A 100 -5.78 -6.33 -4.09
C LEU A 100 -6.29 -7.48 -3.21
N VAL A 101 -7.39 -8.12 -3.62
CA VAL A 101 -7.95 -9.28 -2.92
C VAL A 101 -6.91 -10.39 -2.75
N HIS A 102 -6.15 -10.67 -3.81
CA HIS A 102 -5.13 -11.71 -3.74
C HIS A 102 -3.85 -11.30 -3.01
N ALA A 103 -3.51 -10.01 -2.98
CA ALA A 103 -2.41 -9.50 -2.16
C ALA A 103 -2.72 -9.70 -0.67
N PHE A 104 -3.93 -9.34 -0.23
CA PHE A 104 -4.40 -9.64 1.13
C PHE A 104 -4.32 -11.14 1.45
N LYS A 105 -4.81 -12.00 0.54
CA LYS A 105 -4.76 -13.45 0.74
C LYS A 105 -3.33 -13.99 0.89
N ARG A 106 -2.41 -13.52 0.04
CA ARG A 106 -1.02 -13.99 -0.02
C ARG A 106 -0.15 -13.39 1.08
N ASN A 107 -0.49 -12.21 1.58
CA ASN A 107 0.22 -11.51 2.64
C ASN A 107 1.72 -11.24 2.34
N PRO A 108 2.09 -10.66 1.17
CA PRO A 108 3.48 -10.32 0.87
C PRO A 108 3.99 -9.21 1.80
N GLY A 109 5.26 -9.23 2.20
CA GLY A 109 5.88 -8.20 3.05
C GLY A 109 6.06 -6.84 2.38
N ILE A 110 4.95 -6.17 2.06
CA ILE A 110 4.90 -4.87 1.39
C ILE A 110 4.01 -3.90 2.15
N THR A 111 4.38 -2.62 2.20
CA THR A 111 3.47 -1.56 2.65
C THR A 111 2.73 -1.04 1.43
N TYR A 112 1.40 -1.08 1.41
CA TYR A 112 0.60 -0.51 0.34
C TYR A 112 -0.14 0.73 0.82
N ILE A 113 0.22 1.88 0.27
CA ILE A 113 -0.39 3.17 0.58
C ILE A 113 -1.30 3.57 -0.57
N VAL A 114 -2.60 3.67 -0.30
CA VAL A 114 -3.57 4.15 -1.29
C VAL A 114 -3.95 5.58 -0.98
N MET A 115 -3.67 6.49 -1.91
CA MET A 115 -4.12 7.88 -1.89
C MET A 115 -5.56 7.94 -2.43
N ASN A 116 -6.53 7.74 -1.54
CA ASN A 116 -7.96 7.74 -1.86
C ASN A 116 -8.48 9.18 -1.87
N ASN A 117 -8.80 9.68 -3.06
CA ASN A 117 -9.26 11.06 -3.27
C ASN A 117 -10.70 11.11 -3.81
N GLY A 118 -11.35 9.95 -3.96
CA GLY A 118 -12.69 9.79 -4.49
C GLY A 118 -12.82 10.16 -5.96
N THR A 119 -11.75 10.23 -6.76
CA THR A 119 -11.82 10.62 -8.18
C THR A 119 -10.57 10.28 -9.01
N TYR A 120 -10.74 10.04 -10.32
CA TYR A 120 -9.59 9.93 -11.22
C TYR A 120 -8.99 11.30 -11.57
N GLY A 121 -8.16 11.85 -10.67
CA GLY A 121 -7.60 13.20 -10.80
C GLY A 121 -6.80 13.43 -12.10
N LEU A 122 -5.88 12.51 -12.44
CA LEU A 122 -5.00 12.66 -13.60
C LEU A 122 -5.77 12.70 -14.93
N THR A 123 -6.89 11.97 -15.02
CA THR A 123 -7.73 11.89 -16.22
C THR A 123 -8.86 12.92 -16.21
N LYS A 124 -8.80 13.93 -15.34
CA LYS A 124 -9.72 15.08 -15.24
C LYS A 124 -11.02 14.84 -14.45
N GLY A 125 -10.96 13.95 -13.47
CA GLY A 125 -11.94 13.89 -12.38
C GLY A 125 -13.14 13.00 -12.67
N GLN A 126 -12.97 11.81 -13.24
CA GLN A 126 -14.06 10.83 -13.32
C GLN A 126 -14.39 10.28 -11.93
N ALA A 127 -15.61 9.74 -11.75
CA ALA A 127 -15.96 8.99 -10.55
C ALA A 127 -15.05 7.75 -10.42
N SER A 128 -14.53 7.51 -9.23
CA SER A 128 -13.74 6.35 -8.81
C SER A 128 -14.61 5.35 -8.03
N PRO A 129 -14.13 4.14 -7.70
CA PRO A 129 -14.88 3.18 -6.88
C PRO A 129 -15.25 3.70 -5.48
N THR A 130 -14.57 4.73 -4.99
CA THR A 130 -14.80 5.33 -3.66
C THR A 130 -15.54 6.68 -3.77
N SER A 131 -16.02 7.04 -4.97
CA SER A 131 -16.89 8.20 -5.14
C SER A 131 -18.26 7.92 -4.53
N THR A 132 -18.78 8.86 -3.75
CA THR A 132 -20.14 8.77 -3.21
C THR A 132 -21.18 8.77 -4.32
N ALA A 133 -22.34 8.16 -4.06
CA ALA A 133 -23.48 8.22 -4.96
C ALA A 133 -23.86 9.69 -5.26
N GLY A 134 -24.11 10.00 -6.53
CA GLY A 134 -24.38 11.34 -7.03
C GLY A 134 -23.14 12.12 -7.49
N PHE A 135 -21.92 11.75 -7.08
CA PHE A 135 -20.71 12.42 -7.55
C PHE A 135 -20.52 12.23 -9.06
N ARG A 136 -20.60 13.33 -9.82
CA ARG A 136 -20.45 13.34 -11.29
C ARG A 136 -21.30 12.28 -12.02
N GLY A 137 -22.53 12.09 -11.54
CA GLY A 137 -23.47 11.12 -12.13
C GLY A 137 -23.18 9.67 -11.76
N ASN A 138 -22.32 9.42 -10.76
CA ASN A 138 -22.18 8.10 -10.16
C ASN A 138 -23.53 7.65 -9.58
N ILE A 139 -24.02 6.49 -10.00
CA ILE A 139 -25.26 5.89 -9.50
C ILE A 139 -25.01 4.71 -8.57
N GLU A 140 -23.75 4.30 -8.44
CA GLU A 140 -23.34 3.16 -7.63
C GLU A 140 -22.98 3.62 -6.21
N GLU A 141 -23.21 2.74 -5.23
CA GLU A 141 -22.71 2.92 -3.87
C GLU A 141 -21.18 2.86 -3.85
N ASP A 142 -20.57 3.61 -2.93
CA ASP A 142 -19.12 3.62 -2.77
C ASP A 142 -18.61 2.31 -2.16
N LEU A 143 -17.51 1.81 -2.73
CA LEU A 143 -16.76 0.71 -2.17
C LEU A 143 -16.05 1.18 -0.89
N ASP A 144 -16.11 0.36 0.17
CA ASP A 144 -15.27 0.55 1.35
C ASP A 144 -14.10 -0.46 1.33
N PRO A 145 -12.88 0.01 1.01
CA PRO A 145 -11.69 -0.84 0.91
C PRO A 145 -11.23 -1.41 2.25
N VAL A 146 -11.56 -0.76 3.38
CA VAL A 146 -11.25 -1.26 4.72
C VAL A 146 -12.14 -2.47 5.04
N LEU A 147 -13.44 -2.38 4.77
CA LEU A 147 -14.35 -3.53 4.92
C LEU A 147 -13.95 -4.68 3.99
N LEU A 148 -13.57 -4.37 2.75
CA LEU A 148 -13.01 -5.37 1.83
C LEU A 148 -11.77 -6.04 2.44
N ALA A 149 -10.81 -5.27 2.96
CA ALA A 149 -9.60 -5.80 3.57
C ALA A 149 -9.90 -6.67 4.81
N LEU A 150 -10.83 -6.25 5.66
CA LEU A 150 -11.26 -7.00 6.85
C LEU A 150 -11.94 -8.32 6.46
N SER A 151 -12.66 -8.36 5.33
CA SER A 151 -13.33 -9.57 4.85
C SER A 151 -12.37 -10.69 4.41
N ILE A 152 -11.09 -10.37 4.17
CA ILE A 152 -10.09 -11.34 3.73
C ILE A 152 -9.28 -11.83 4.94
N PRO A 153 -9.42 -13.10 5.39
CA PRO A 153 -8.71 -13.59 6.59
C PRO A 153 -7.18 -13.50 6.53
N GLY A 154 -6.62 -13.37 5.32
CA GLY A 154 -5.17 -13.28 5.11
C GLY A 154 -4.56 -11.91 5.38
N SER A 155 -5.36 -10.83 5.45
CA SER A 155 -4.87 -9.48 5.75
C SER A 155 -4.37 -9.40 7.19
N THR A 156 -3.26 -8.70 7.44
CA THR A 156 -2.64 -8.66 8.78
C THR A 156 -2.49 -7.25 9.35
N PHE A 157 -2.58 -6.22 8.51
CA PHE A 157 -2.55 -4.85 8.98
C PHE A 157 -3.43 -4.00 8.08
N ILE A 158 -4.39 -3.30 8.69
CA ILE A 158 -5.37 -2.45 8.02
C ILE A 158 -5.44 -1.15 8.81
N ALA A 159 -5.12 -0.05 8.15
CA ALA A 159 -5.24 1.28 8.73
C ALA A 159 -5.86 2.26 7.73
N ARG A 160 -6.53 3.28 8.25
CA ARG A 160 -6.99 4.43 7.48
C ARG A 160 -6.46 5.70 8.14
N ALA A 161 -5.86 6.57 7.35
CA ALA A 161 -5.39 7.88 7.79
C ALA A 161 -6.05 8.99 6.97
N TYR A 162 -5.89 10.23 7.41
CA TYR A 162 -6.32 11.41 6.68
C TYR A 162 -5.14 12.38 6.52
N SER A 163 -4.88 12.84 5.30
CA SER A 163 -3.77 13.78 5.04
C SER A 163 -3.94 15.13 5.76
N GLY A 164 -5.17 15.49 6.15
CA GLY A 164 -5.43 16.64 7.03
C GLY A 164 -5.11 16.42 8.50
N GLN A 165 -4.63 15.23 8.91
CA GLN A 165 -4.08 14.94 10.24
C GLN A 165 -2.63 14.40 10.13
N PRO A 166 -1.64 15.28 9.86
CA PRO A 166 -0.28 14.84 9.51
C PRO A 166 0.41 13.97 10.57
N ALA A 167 0.21 14.28 11.86
CA ALA A 167 0.80 13.51 12.96
C ALA A 167 0.26 12.08 13.01
N GLN A 168 -1.06 11.89 12.84
CA GLN A 168 -1.67 10.57 12.79
C GLN A 168 -1.19 9.79 11.56
N LEU A 169 -1.17 10.45 10.39
CA LEU A 169 -0.70 9.84 9.14
C LEU A 169 0.76 9.36 9.27
N LEU A 170 1.65 10.16 9.86
CA LEU A 170 3.03 9.77 10.13
C LEU A 170 3.10 8.53 11.03
N ASN A 171 2.39 8.55 12.16
CA ASN A 171 2.38 7.43 13.11
C ASN A 171 1.89 6.13 12.47
N LEU A 172 0.81 6.18 11.68
CA LEU A 172 0.29 5.02 10.96
C LEU A 172 1.22 4.55 9.85
N THR A 173 1.91 5.48 9.16
CA THR A 173 2.93 5.14 8.16
C THR A 173 4.11 4.39 8.79
N ILE A 174 4.60 4.87 9.95
CA ILE A 174 5.65 4.20 10.71
C ILE A 174 5.18 2.82 11.19
N ALA A 175 3.96 2.70 11.70
CA ALA A 175 3.40 1.42 12.14
C ALA A 175 3.34 0.42 10.97
N ALA A 176 2.89 0.86 9.79
CA ALA A 176 2.83 0.02 8.59
C ALA A 176 4.22 -0.46 8.12
N LEU A 177 5.23 0.41 8.18
CA LEU A 177 6.61 0.06 7.86
C LEU A 177 7.20 -0.93 8.90
N LYS A 178 6.92 -0.72 10.19
CA LYS A 178 7.35 -1.65 11.26
C LYS A 178 6.70 -3.03 11.11
N HIS A 179 5.43 -3.09 10.75
CA HIS A 179 4.70 -4.34 10.53
C HIS A 179 5.34 -5.20 9.44
N THR A 180 5.68 -4.58 8.30
CA THR A 180 6.35 -5.28 7.19
C THR A 180 7.79 -5.65 7.54
N ALA A 181 8.52 -4.80 8.27
CA ALA A 181 9.88 -5.08 8.72
C ALA A 181 9.96 -6.24 9.73
N ALA A 182 8.96 -6.39 10.61
CA ALA A 182 8.79 -7.57 11.46
C ALA A 182 8.46 -8.85 10.66
N GLY A 183 8.08 -8.68 9.39
CA GLY A 183 7.72 -9.74 8.46
C GLY A 183 6.40 -10.41 8.81
N TYR A 184 5.43 -9.59 9.23
CA TYR A 184 4.02 -9.96 9.41
C TYR A 184 3.19 -9.81 8.12
N GLY A 185 3.87 -9.50 7.01
CA GLY A 185 3.30 -9.44 5.67
C GLY A 185 2.79 -8.05 5.32
N MET A 186 1.65 -7.99 4.64
CA MET A 186 1.19 -6.78 3.98
C MET A 186 0.64 -5.78 4.99
N ALA A 187 1.14 -4.55 4.97
CA ALA A 187 0.56 -3.43 5.67
C ALA A 187 -0.24 -2.56 4.70
N TYR A 188 -1.55 -2.59 4.83
CA TYR A 188 -2.45 -1.77 4.03
C TYR A 188 -2.80 -0.48 4.77
N LEU A 189 -2.45 0.65 4.17
CA LEU A 189 -2.73 1.99 4.68
C LEU A 189 -3.52 2.76 3.62
N GLU A 190 -4.81 2.92 3.84
CA GLU A 190 -5.59 3.87 3.07
C GLU A 190 -5.37 5.27 3.62
N VAL A 191 -5.12 6.24 2.75
CA VAL A 191 -5.05 7.65 3.12
C VAL A 191 -6.12 8.40 2.38
N LEU A 192 -7.07 8.95 3.13
CA LEU A 192 -8.01 9.95 2.62
C LEU A 192 -7.19 11.19 2.21
N SER A 193 -7.06 11.43 0.91
CA SER A 193 -6.21 12.46 0.31
C SER A 193 -7.04 13.39 -0.58
N PRO A 194 -7.49 14.58 -0.13
CA PRO A 194 -8.39 15.41 -0.92
C PRO A 194 -7.79 15.87 -2.27
N CYS A 195 -8.62 15.84 -3.32
CA CYS A 195 -8.29 16.38 -4.64
C CYS A 195 -8.93 17.76 -4.84
N VAL A 196 -8.23 18.82 -4.42
CA VAL A 196 -8.73 20.22 -4.49
C VAL A 196 -9.22 20.68 -5.86
N THR A 197 -8.79 20.02 -6.95
CA THR A 197 -9.16 20.39 -8.32
C THR A 197 -10.48 19.77 -8.78
N TYR A 198 -10.76 18.52 -8.37
CA TYR A 198 -11.88 17.74 -8.93
C TYR A 198 -12.85 17.18 -7.88
N ASN A 199 -12.40 17.00 -6.65
CA ASN A 199 -13.18 16.51 -5.52
C ASN A 199 -12.60 17.07 -4.20
N ASP A 200 -12.95 18.31 -3.88
CA ASP A 200 -12.47 18.97 -2.67
C ASP A 200 -13.27 18.53 -1.44
N THR A 201 -12.75 17.51 -0.75
CA THR A 201 -13.37 16.88 0.40
C THR A 201 -12.83 17.39 1.74
N TYR A 202 -11.96 18.41 1.77
CA TYR A 202 -11.36 18.89 3.03
C TYR A 202 -12.42 19.28 4.07
N ARG A 203 -13.45 20.01 3.64
CA ARG A 203 -14.51 20.49 4.54
C ARG A 203 -15.32 19.34 5.12
N GLU A 204 -15.71 18.39 4.27
CA GLU A 204 -16.56 17.25 4.65
C GLU A 204 -15.80 16.24 5.52
N TRP A 205 -14.61 15.82 5.09
CA TRP A 205 -13.86 14.81 5.82
C TRP A 205 -13.40 15.34 7.17
N ARG A 206 -13.03 16.61 7.29
CA ARG A 206 -12.65 17.20 8.59
C ARG A 206 -13.73 17.06 9.65
N THR A 207 -15.02 17.11 9.29
CA THR A 207 -16.12 16.96 10.25
C THR A 207 -16.50 15.51 10.50
N ASN A 208 -16.25 14.61 9.54
CA ASN A 208 -16.75 13.24 9.54
C ASN A 208 -15.72 12.22 10.05
N VAL A 209 -14.42 12.55 10.01
CA VAL A 209 -13.37 11.64 10.51
C VAL A 209 -13.52 11.32 11.98
N TYR A 210 -13.34 10.05 12.34
CA TYR A 210 -13.43 9.55 13.70
C TYR A 210 -12.20 8.70 13.99
N ASN A 211 -11.40 9.05 14.99
CA ASN A 211 -10.23 8.26 15.35
C ASN A 211 -10.64 7.08 16.24
N ILE A 212 -10.55 5.86 15.72
CA ILE A 212 -10.84 4.66 16.50
C ILE A 212 -9.82 4.39 17.60
N ASP A 213 -8.62 4.97 17.52
CA ASP A 213 -7.64 4.87 18.61
C ASP A 213 -8.11 5.63 19.88
N ASP A 214 -9.17 6.44 19.79
CA ASP A 214 -9.79 7.12 20.93
C ASP A 214 -10.80 6.22 21.67
N ASP A 215 -11.20 5.08 21.07
CA ASP A 215 -12.10 4.11 21.69
C ASP A 215 -11.32 3.27 22.71
N ALA A 216 -11.50 3.52 24.01
CA ALA A 216 -10.72 2.91 25.09
C ALA A 216 -10.76 1.37 25.12
N ASP A 217 -11.89 0.78 24.70
CA ASP A 217 -12.12 -0.67 24.71
C ASP A 217 -11.87 -1.32 23.33
N TYR A 218 -11.34 -0.58 22.36
CA TYR A 218 -11.13 -1.11 21.01
C TYR A 218 -9.91 -2.04 20.95
N ASP A 219 -10.17 -3.32 20.63
CA ASP A 219 -9.12 -4.30 20.36
C ASP A 219 -8.90 -4.47 18.85
N ARG A 220 -7.79 -3.91 18.35
CA ARG A 220 -7.34 -4.07 16.95
C ARG A 220 -6.99 -5.52 16.56
N LYS A 221 -6.91 -6.45 17.51
CA LYS A 221 -6.69 -7.88 17.23
C LYS A 221 -8.00 -8.64 17.00
N ASP A 222 -9.14 -8.09 17.42
CA ASP A 222 -10.46 -8.67 17.17
C ASP A 222 -11.01 -8.19 15.81
N ARG A 223 -10.84 -9.05 14.79
CA ARG A 223 -11.34 -8.77 13.43
C ARG A 223 -12.86 -8.61 13.38
N ALA A 224 -13.60 -9.39 14.16
CA ALA A 224 -15.06 -9.35 14.11
C ALA A 224 -15.56 -8.04 14.72
N ALA A 225 -15.02 -7.65 15.87
CA ALA A 225 -15.30 -6.36 16.49
C ALA A 225 -14.89 -5.20 15.58
N ALA A 226 -13.71 -5.28 14.93
CA ALA A 226 -13.29 -4.28 13.96
C ALA A 226 -14.29 -4.16 12.79
N PHE A 227 -14.75 -5.29 12.23
CA PHE A 227 -15.74 -5.30 11.14
C PHE A 227 -17.05 -4.62 11.54
N THR A 228 -17.61 -5.01 12.70
CA THR A 228 -18.84 -4.40 13.24
C THR A 228 -18.65 -2.90 13.48
N ARG A 229 -17.53 -2.51 14.11
CA ARG A 229 -17.28 -1.10 14.42
C ARG A 229 -17.16 -0.22 13.17
N MET A 230 -16.56 -0.74 12.10
CA MET A 230 -16.47 -0.01 10.82
C MET A 230 -17.85 0.20 10.18
N ILE A 231 -18.73 -0.81 10.25
CA ILE A 231 -20.12 -0.68 9.78
C ILE A 231 -20.86 0.37 10.62
N ASP A 232 -20.82 0.27 11.94
CA ASP A 232 -21.54 1.18 12.84
C ASP A 232 -21.14 2.64 12.60
N LEU A 233 -19.84 2.91 12.45
CA LEU A 233 -19.33 4.24 12.16
C LEU A 233 -19.78 4.75 10.79
N ARG A 234 -19.79 3.89 9.76
CA ARG A 234 -20.27 4.26 8.43
C ARG A 234 -21.77 4.59 8.45
N GLU A 235 -22.59 3.81 9.15
CA GLU A 235 -24.03 4.08 9.31
C GLU A 235 -24.30 5.41 10.03
N GLN A 236 -23.39 5.84 10.90
CA GLN A 236 -23.40 7.15 11.56
C GLN A 236 -22.84 8.29 10.69
N GLY A 237 -22.46 8.02 9.45
CA GLY A 237 -21.83 9.00 8.55
C GLY A 237 -20.41 9.39 8.97
N ARG A 238 -19.71 8.53 9.73
CA ARG A 238 -18.34 8.74 10.21
C ARG A 238 -17.34 8.01 9.32
N LEU A 239 -16.15 8.60 9.18
CA LEU A 239 -15.01 8.03 8.47
C LEU A 239 -13.97 7.53 9.48
N PRO A 240 -13.92 6.22 9.79
CA PRO A 240 -12.99 5.69 10.79
C PRO A 240 -11.54 5.85 10.34
N LEU A 241 -10.71 6.46 11.19
CA LEU A 241 -9.26 6.59 11.06
C LEU A 241 -8.58 5.85 12.20
N GLY A 242 -7.34 5.40 12.01
CA GLY A 242 -6.53 4.73 13.03
C GLY A 242 -6.01 3.37 12.55
N LEU A 243 -5.44 2.60 13.48
CA LEU A 243 -5.01 1.22 13.21
C LEU A 243 -6.18 0.27 13.48
N ILE A 244 -6.91 -0.04 12.41
CA ILE A 244 -8.20 -0.75 12.42
C ILE A 244 -8.03 -2.25 12.66
N TYR A 245 -6.97 -2.85 12.15
CA TYR A 245 -6.70 -4.24 12.45
C TYR A 245 -5.22 -4.51 12.40
N GLU A 246 -4.74 -5.29 13.37
CA GLU A 246 -3.37 -5.76 13.44
C GLU A 246 -3.37 -7.22 13.88
N GLY A 247 -2.76 -8.08 13.08
CA GLY A 247 -2.61 -9.50 13.31
C GLY A 247 -1.22 -9.97 12.90
N GLU A 248 -0.86 -11.16 13.35
CA GLU A 248 0.48 -11.70 13.16
C GLU A 248 0.40 -12.97 12.30
N ARG A 249 0.84 -12.88 11.05
CA ARG A 249 0.99 -14.04 10.15
C ARG A 249 2.30 -13.88 9.37
N PRO A 250 3.08 -14.96 9.16
CA PRO A 250 4.29 -14.86 8.36
C PRO A 250 4.02 -14.26 6.98
N ALA A 251 4.91 -13.35 6.57
CA ALA A 251 4.92 -12.79 5.23
C ALA A 251 5.14 -13.87 4.16
N LEU A 252 4.63 -13.64 2.94
CA LEU A 252 4.71 -14.61 1.84
C LEU A 252 6.14 -15.10 1.59
N GLU A 253 7.11 -14.20 1.56
CA GLU A 253 8.51 -14.52 1.28
C GLU A 253 9.11 -15.45 2.35
N LYS A 254 8.66 -15.37 3.61
CA LYS A 254 9.10 -16.30 4.67
C LYS A 254 8.58 -17.72 4.45
N LEU A 255 7.48 -17.88 3.71
CA LEU A 255 6.86 -19.17 3.41
C LEU A 255 7.29 -19.73 2.06
N ALA A 256 7.52 -18.86 1.08
CA ALA A 256 7.77 -19.25 -0.31
C ALA A 256 9.26 -19.34 -0.65
N CYS A 257 10.12 -18.55 -0.02
CA CYS A 257 11.56 -18.61 -0.28
C CYS A 257 12.17 -19.81 0.45
N ASN A 258 12.98 -20.58 -0.27
CA ASN A 258 13.71 -21.71 0.31
C ASN A 258 14.93 -21.19 1.07
N PRO A 259 15.05 -21.43 2.39
CA PRO A 259 16.16 -20.93 3.19
C PRO A 259 17.52 -21.55 2.83
N ALA A 260 17.54 -22.65 2.06
CA ALA A 260 18.77 -23.28 1.58
C ALA A 260 19.44 -22.53 0.41
N PHE A 261 18.74 -21.57 -0.21
CA PHE A 261 19.24 -20.80 -1.34
C PHE A 261 19.17 -19.31 -1.06
N ASP A 262 20.14 -18.57 -1.61
CA ASP A 262 20.02 -17.11 -1.65
C ASP A 262 18.75 -16.69 -2.40
N PRO A 263 18.16 -15.54 -2.04
CA PRO A 263 17.02 -15.00 -2.78
C PRO A 263 17.31 -14.85 -4.28
N PRO A 264 16.31 -14.96 -5.17
CA PRO A 264 16.53 -14.98 -6.62
C PRO A 264 17.40 -13.85 -7.17
N ALA A 265 17.27 -12.63 -6.64
CA ALA A 265 18.06 -11.47 -7.09
C ALA A 265 19.54 -11.50 -6.66
N ARG A 266 19.91 -12.44 -5.78
CA ARG A 266 21.27 -12.57 -5.21
C ARG A 266 22.00 -13.83 -5.69
N GLN A 267 21.33 -14.70 -6.44
CA GLN A 267 21.95 -15.91 -6.97
C GLN A 267 22.94 -15.58 -8.10
N ASP A 268 24.11 -16.22 -8.07
CA ASP A 268 25.08 -16.12 -9.16
C ASP A 268 24.67 -17.02 -10.34
N ILE A 269 23.93 -16.43 -11.28
CA ILE A 269 23.50 -17.13 -12.49
C ILE A 269 24.63 -17.32 -13.52
N SER A 270 25.84 -16.84 -13.24
CA SER A 270 26.99 -16.99 -14.12
C SER A 270 27.88 -18.19 -13.77
N ASP A 271 27.60 -18.89 -12.64
CA ASP A 271 28.33 -20.09 -12.25
C ASP A 271 28.17 -21.20 -13.31
N PRO A 272 29.27 -21.64 -13.98
CA PRO A 272 29.22 -22.69 -14.97
C PRO A 272 28.69 -24.03 -14.42
N SER A 273 28.81 -24.29 -13.12
CA SER A 273 28.37 -25.53 -12.48
C SER A 273 26.85 -25.74 -12.55
N LEU A 274 26.08 -24.65 -12.68
CA LEU A 274 24.62 -24.70 -12.83
C LEU A 274 24.19 -25.47 -14.09
N VAL A 275 24.99 -25.40 -15.16
CA VAL A 275 24.71 -26.12 -16.41
C VAL A 275 24.89 -27.63 -16.21
N ASP A 276 25.87 -28.04 -15.42
CA ASP A 276 26.12 -29.46 -15.13
C ASP A 276 25.00 -30.04 -14.24
N GLY A 277 24.56 -29.29 -13.23
CA GLY A 277 23.40 -29.67 -12.42
C GLY A 277 22.11 -29.79 -13.25
N TYR A 278 21.89 -28.88 -14.20
CA TYR A 278 20.76 -29.00 -15.15
C TYR A 278 20.84 -30.26 -16.00
N ARG A 279 22.02 -30.58 -16.54
CA ARG A 279 22.23 -31.81 -17.35
C ARG A 279 21.99 -33.08 -16.55
N GLU A 280 22.48 -33.13 -15.31
CA GLU A 280 22.24 -34.26 -14.40
C GLU A 280 20.75 -34.44 -14.11
N ALA A 281 20.05 -33.35 -13.80
CA ALA A 281 18.60 -33.38 -13.58
C ALA A 281 17.85 -33.90 -14.82
N LEU A 282 18.20 -33.46 -16.03
CA LEU A 282 17.60 -33.97 -17.27
C LEU A 282 17.84 -35.47 -17.48
N GLN A 283 19.05 -35.96 -17.17
CA GLN A 283 19.38 -37.38 -17.31
C GLN A 283 18.63 -38.25 -16.31
N SER A 284 18.24 -37.71 -15.16
CA SER A 284 17.47 -38.43 -14.14
C SER A 284 16.07 -38.87 -14.62
N PHE A 285 15.50 -38.20 -15.63
CA PHE A 285 14.19 -38.54 -16.22
C PHE A 285 14.26 -39.56 -17.36
N ILE A 286 15.47 -39.97 -17.77
CA ILE A 286 15.69 -40.91 -18.88
C ILE A 286 15.86 -42.37 -18.35
N LYS A 287 15.93 -42.57 -17.03
CA LYS A 287 15.93 -43.88 -16.39
C LYS A 287 14.52 -44.29 -15.95
#